data_AF-A0A4R5DJD2-F1
#
_entry.id   AF-A0A4R5DJD2-F1
#
_cell.length_a   1.000
_cell.length_b   1.000
_cell.length_c   1.000
_cell.angle_alpha   90.00
_cell.angle_beta   90.00
_cell.angle_gamma   90.00
#
_symmetry.space_group_name_H-M   'P 1'
#
loop_
_entity.id
_entity.type
_entity.pdbx_description
1 polymer ?
#
loop_
_entity_poly.entity_id
_entity_poly.type
_entity_poly.pdbx_seq_one_letter_code
_entity_poly.pdbx_strand_id
1 'polypeptide(L)'
;MSSSMPAPRPALLRAADGTVRPAAAHLSSLAVDEAAVAKAAKKHKKKGHPADDDAELLVHLSKRDRKRLRRKAETYGWTAEQAAAHVLRVWSDS
;
A
#
# COMPACT_ATOMS: atom_id res chain seq x y z
N MET A 1 3.97 3.84 46.20
CA MET A 1 2.99 4.55 45.36
C MET A 1 2.87 3.78 44.05
N SER A 2 1.72 3.15 43.80
CA SER A 2 1.53 2.22 42.68
C SER A 2 1.69 2.93 41.33
N SER A 3 2.64 2.51 40.52
CA SER A 3 2.79 2.91 39.13
C SER A 3 1.72 2.23 38.28
N SER A 4 0.54 2.86 38.20
CA SER A 4 -0.52 2.48 37.26
C SER A 4 -0.04 2.74 35.83
N MET A 5 0.45 1.72 35.14
CA MET A 5 0.72 1.80 33.71
C MET A 5 -0.57 2.19 32.98
N PRO A 6 -0.55 3.18 32.06
CA PRO A 6 -1.74 3.57 31.32
C PRO A 6 -2.24 2.38 30.51
N ALA A 7 -3.56 2.16 30.53
CA ALA A 7 -4.18 1.04 29.81
C ALA A 7 -3.82 1.11 28.31
N PRO A 8 -3.49 -0.04 27.68
CA PRO A 8 -3.11 -0.08 26.28
C PRO A 8 -4.26 0.43 25.42
N ARG A 9 -3.94 1.31 24.46
CA ARG A 9 -4.95 1.86 23.54
C ARG A 9 -5.48 0.74 22.64
N PRO A 10 -6.80 0.62 22.45
CA PRO A 10 -7.38 -0.42 21.61
C PRO A 10 -6.91 -0.28 20.17
N ALA A 11 -6.56 -1.40 19.54
CA ALA A 11 -6.26 -1.42 18.11
C ALA A 11 -7.50 -0.97 17.33
N LEU A 12 -7.31 -0.19 16.27
CA LEU A 12 -8.40 0.33 15.43
C LEU A 12 -8.41 -0.41 14.10
N LEU A 13 -9.59 -0.79 13.63
CA LEU A 13 -9.82 -1.39 12.31
C LEU A 13 -10.58 -0.41 11.43
N ARG A 14 -10.14 -0.28 10.19
CA ARG A 14 -10.85 0.47 9.14
C ARG A 14 -11.75 -0.49 8.40
N ALA A 15 -13.06 -0.23 8.43
CA ALA A 15 -14.02 -0.97 7.63
C ALA A 15 -14.06 -0.42 6.19
N ALA A 16 -14.57 -1.22 5.26
CA ALA A 16 -14.65 -0.87 3.84
C ALA A 16 -15.58 0.33 3.57
N ASP A 17 -16.42 0.69 4.54
CA ASP A 17 -17.27 1.88 4.56
C ASP A 17 -16.52 3.16 4.99
N GLY A 18 -15.21 3.08 5.23
CA GLY A 18 -14.39 4.19 5.69
C GLY A 18 -14.52 4.49 7.19
N THR A 19 -15.36 3.75 7.92
CA THR A 19 -15.52 3.93 9.36
C THR A 19 -14.39 3.28 10.15
N VAL A 20 -13.98 3.92 11.25
CA VAL A 20 -12.95 3.41 12.16
C VAL A 20 -13.63 2.83 13.39
N ARG A 21 -13.42 1.54 13.67
CA ARG A 21 -14.03 0.85 14.81
C ARG A 21 -12.95 0.21 15.69
N PRO A 22 -13.15 0.14 17.02
CA PRO A 22 -12.25 -0.61 17.89
C PRO A 22 -12.22 -2.09 17.48
N ALA A 23 -11.02 -2.65 17.37
CA ALA A 23 -10.80 -4.06 17.14
C ALA A 23 -11.34 -4.88 18.32
N ALA A 24 -11.75 -6.12 18.07
CA ALA A 24 -12.27 -6.99 19.11
C ALA A 24 -11.26 -7.18 20.26
N ALA A 25 -11.73 -7.21 21.51
CA ALA A 25 -10.89 -7.18 22.72
C ALA A 25 -9.87 -8.33 22.84
N HIS A 26 -10.09 -9.43 22.12
CA HIS A 26 -9.16 -10.56 22.04
C HIS A 26 -7.92 -10.27 21.17
N LEU A 27 -7.97 -9.24 20.32
CA LEU A 27 -6.81 -8.75 19.55
C LEU A 27 -5.96 -7.74 20.33
N SER A 28 -6.48 -7.16 21.42
CA SER A 28 -5.73 -6.26 22.30
C SER A 28 -4.81 -6.96 23.31
N SER A 29 -4.87 -8.30 23.43
CA SER A 29 -4.05 -9.06 24.37
C SER A 29 -2.83 -9.76 23.75
N LEU A 30 -2.51 -9.49 22.48
CA LEU A 30 -1.25 -9.94 21.91
C LEU A 30 -0.14 -9.08 22.49
N ALA A 31 0.46 -9.56 23.58
CA ALA A 31 1.72 -9.04 24.09
C ALA A 31 2.74 -9.08 22.93
N VAL A 32 3.01 -7.91 22.37
CA VAL A 32 3.98 -7.73 21.31
C VAL A 32 5.36 -7.94 21.93
N ASP A 33 5.99 -9.06 21.63
CA ASP A 33 7.40 -9.28 22.00
C ASP A 33 8.27 -8.29 21.23
N GLU A 34 8.72 -7.24 21.91
CA GLU A 34 9.54 -6.17 21.34
C GLU A 34 10.84 -6.71 20.70
N ALA A 35 11.38 -7.81 21.23
CA ALA A 35 12.57 -8.44 20.67
C ALA A 35 12.28 -9.15 19.34
N ALA A 36 11.10 -9.73 19.18
CA ALA A 36 10.63 -10.33 17.94
C ALA A 36 10.33 -9.25 16.88
N VAL A 37 9.74 -8.12 17.27
CA VAL A 37 9.49 -6.97 16.38
C VAL A 37 10.80 -6.33 15.92
N ALA A 38 11.78 -6.16 16.81
CA ALA A 38 13.09 -5.62 16.45
C ALA A 38 13.83 -6.52 15.45
N LYS A 39 13.75 -7.85 15.61
CA LYS A 39 14.32 -8.82 14.65
C LYS A 39 13.56 -8.83 13.32
N ALA A 40 12.23 -8.73 13.34
CA ALA A 40 11.41 -8.64 12.13
C ALA A 40 11.66 -7.32 11.36
N ALA A 41 11.77 -6.19 12.07
CA ALA A 41 12.07 -4.88 11.50
C ALA A 41 13.47 -4.85 10.86
N LYS A 42 14.49 -5.45 11.49
CA LYS A 42 15.84 -5.59 10.89
C LYS A 42 15.84 -6.47 9.65
N LYS A 43 15.00 -7.52 9.61
CA LYS A 43 14.86 -8.41 8.45
C LYS A 43 14.14 -7.71 7.27
N HIS A 44 13.14 -6.88 7.56
CA HIS A 44 12.46 -6.08 6.54
C HIS A 44 13.28 -4.89 6.04
N LYS A 45 14.10 -4.26 6.91
CA LYS A 45 14.97 -3.14 6.50
C LYS A 45 16.12 -3.56 5.56
N LYS A 46 16.41 -4.86 5.47
CA LYS A 46 17.38 -5.41 4.49
C LYS A 46 16.76 -5.70 3.12
N LYS A 47 15.43 -5.54 2.98
CA LYS A 47 14.68 -5.70 1.72
C LYS A 47 13.87 -4.47 1.31
N GLY A 48 13.87 -3.39 2.09
CA GLY A 48 13.23 -2.13 1.73
C GLY A 48 14.29 -1.13 1.31
N HIS A 49 14.49 -0.99 0.00
CA HIS A 49 15.21 0.14 -0.55
C HIS A 49 14.29 1.37 -0.45
N PRO A 50 14.75 2.54 0.01
CA PRO A 50 13.92 3.75 0.09
C PRO A 50 13.85 4.44 -1.29
N ALA A 51 13.30 3.72 -2.28
CA ALA A 51 13.00 4.23 -3.62
C ALA A 51 11.62 3.79 -4.14
N ASP A 52 10.85 3.01 -3.36
CA ASP A 52 9.66 2.28 -3.80
C ASP A 52 8.34 3.06 -3.50
N ASP A 53 8.14 4.24 -4.10
CA ASP A 53 6.78 4.77 -4.33
C ASP A 53 6.20 4.25 -5.66
N ASP A 54 6.85 3.24 -6.26
CA ASP A 54 6.38 2.56 -7.46
C ASP A 54 5.38 1.47 -7.05
N ALA A 55 4.10 1.72 -7.29
CA ALA A 55 3.03 0.74 -7.11
C ALA A 55 2.81 -0.07 -8.40
N GLU A 56 2.99 -1.39 -8.33
CA GLU A 56 2.63 -2.28 -9.43
C GLU A 56 1.10 -2.38 -9.57
N LEU A 57 0.57 -2.01 -10.75
CA LEU A 57 -0.87 -2.06 -11.06
C LEU A 57 -1.14 -2.99 -12.24
N LEU A 58 -1.90 -4.05 -11.99
CA LEU A 58 -2.40 -4.93 -13.05
C LEU A 58 -3.73 -4.40 -13.61
N VAL A 59 -3.71 -3.93 -14.87
CA VAL A 59 -4.91 -3.42 -15.55
C VAL A 59 -5.38 -4.38 -16.64
N HIS A 60 -6.62 -4.86 -16.52
CA HIS A 60 -7.25 -5.67 -17.55
C HIS A 60 -7.85 -4.80 -18.65
N LEU A 61 -7.12 -4.66 -19.76
CA LEU A 61 -7.59 -3.98 -20.97
C LEU A 61 -8.07 -4.95 -22.05
N SER A 62 -9.08 -4.54 -22.81
CA SER A 62 -9.50 -5.22 -24.03
C SER A 62 -8.35 -5.32 -25.03
N LYS A 63 -8.38 -6.33 -25.92
CA LYS A 63 -7.34 -6.49 -26.97
C LYS A 63 -7.24 -5.26 -27.87
N ARG A 64 -8.38 -4.61 -28.16
CA ARG A 64 -8.44 -3.41 -29.01
C ARG A 64 -7.74 -2.23 -28.35
N ASP A 65 -8.02 -1.99 -27.08
CA ASP A 65 -7.48 -0.83 -26.37
C ASP A 65 -6.00 -0.99 -26.06
N ARG A 66 -5.56 -2.21 -25.73
CA ARG A 66 -4.14 -2.53 -25.60
C ARG A 66 -3.36 -2.24 -26.88
N LYS A 67 -3.90 -2.62 -28.04
CA LYS A 67 -3.27 -2.35 -29.35
C LYS A 67 -3.25 -0.86 -29.68
N ARG A 68 -4.31 -0.12 -29.34
CA ARG A 68 -4.38 1.33 -29.53
C ARG A 68 -3.38 2.08 -28.66
N LEU A 69 -3.30 1.71 -27.38
CA LEU A 69 -2.35 2.29 -26.43
C LEU A 69 -0.92 2.10 -26.92
N ARG A 70 -0.56 0.88 -27.31
CA ARG A 70 0.78 0.57 -27.83
C ARG A 70 1.15 1.39 -29.07
N ARG A 71 0.26 1.44 -30.07
CA ARG A 71 0.52 2.22 -31.30
C ARG A 71 0.68 3.71 -31.03
N LYS A 72 -0.14 4.26 -30.13
CA LYS A 72 -0.01 5.65 -29.72
C LYS A 72 1.31 5.87 -28.98
N ALA A 73 1.66 5.01 -28.03
CA ALA A 73 2.91 5.09 -27.29
C ALA A 73 4.13 5.10 -28.24
N GLU A 74 4.17 4.20 -29.22
CA GLU A 74 5.22 4.14 -30.25
C GLU A 74 5.35 5.46 -31.04
N THR A 75 4.24 6.15 -31.32
CA THR A 75 4.24 7.45 -32.02
C THR A 75 4.95 8.55 -31.22
N TYR A 76 4.90 8.47 -29.89
CA TYR A 76 5.54 9.42 -28.97
C TYR A 76 6.89 8.91 -28.44
N GLY A 77 7.38 7.76 -28.93
CA GLY A 77 8.60 7.13 -28.42
C GLY A 77 8.48 6.60 -26.99
N TRP A 78 7.27 6.34 -26.52
CA TRP A 78 6.98 5.85 -25.18
C TRP A 78 6.78 4.34 -25.14
N THR A 79 7.06 3.74 -23.98
CA THR A 79 6.60 2.38 -23.69
C THR A 79 5.10 2.36 -23.40
N ALA A 80 4.47 1.20 -23.53
CA ALA A 80 3.04 1.06 -23.21
C ALA A 80 2.75 1.38 -21.72
N GLU A 81 3.70 1.10 -20.82
CA GLU A 81 3.62 1.38 -19.40
C GLU A 81 3.70 2.89 -19.12
N GLN A 82 4.66 3.59 -19.72
CA GLN A 82 4.78 5.05 -19.59
C GLN A 82 3.53 5.76 -20.11
N ALA A 83 3.00 5.32 -21.25
CA ALA A 83 1.76 5.85 -21.79
C ALA A 83 0.56 5.57 -20.86
N ALA A 84 0.48 4.37 -20.26
CA ALA A 84 -0.57 4.04 -19.30
C ALA A 84 -0.47 4.90 -18.02
N ALA A 85 0.72 5.03 -17.46
CA ALA A 85 0.99 5.86 -16.28
C ALA A 85 0.61 7.33 -16.55
N HIS A 86 0.95 7.85 -17.73
CA HIS A 86 0.56 9.20 -18.13
C HIS A 86 -0.96 9.37 -18.20
N VAL A 87 -1.69 8.42 -18.78
CA VAL A 87 -3.16 8.48 -18.81
C VAL A 87 -3.75 8.48 -17.41
N LEU A 88 -3.26 7.60 -16.53
CA LEU A 88 -3.72 7.53 -15.14
C LEU A 88 -3.46 8.83 -14.38
N ARG A 89 -2.29 9.44 -14.58
CA ARG A 89 -1.94 10.72 -13.95
C ARG A 89 -2.83 11.86 -14.41
N VAL A 90 -3.03 12.00 -15.72
CA VAL A 90 -3.92 13.04 -16.27
C VAL A 90 -5.36 12.86 -15.75
N TRP A 91 -5.80 11.60 -15.61
CA TRP A 91 -7.11 11.31 -15.07
C TRP A 91 -7.22 11.63 -13.57
N SER A 92 -6.19 11.37 -12.77
CA SER A 92 -6.21 11.71 -11.33
C SER A 92 -6.15 13.20 -11.03
N ASP A 93 -5.58 13.98 -11.94
CA ASP A 93 -5.46 15.44 -11.83
C ASP A 93 -6.77 16.18 -12.25
N SER A 94 -7.81 15.45 -12.69
CA SER A 94 -9.12 15.97 -13.12
C SER A 94 -10.21 15.75 -12.07
#